data_AF-I4WMH1-F1
#
_entry.id   AF-I4WMH1-F1
#
_cell.length_a   1.000
_cell.length_b   1.000
_cell.length_c   1.000
_cell.angle_alpha   90.00
_cell.angle_beta   90.00
_cell.angle_gamma   90.00
#
_symmetry.space_group_name_H-M   'P 1'
#
loop_
_entity.id
_entity.type
_entity.pdbx_description
1 polymer ?
#
loop_
_entity_poly.entity_id
_entity_poly.type
_entity_poly.pdbx_seq_one_letter_code
_entity_poly.pdbx_strand_id
1 'polypeptide(L)'
;MRYLAILLLAPLLLILCWGYWAYPKSLPRTSGRCIFDVAALLLALITAVQCAMLGFDTVELPTVDGFGRASGAIWQQVLPALYGYGAFAAVIVLAMLLRHAWWGRRRRR
;
A
#
# COMPACT_ATOMS: atom_id res chain seq x y z
N MET A 1 15.78 3.13 12.60
CA MET A 1 14.43 2.60 12.93
C MET A 1 13.36 3.01 11.93
N ARG A 2 13.37 4.24 11.35
CA ARG A 2 12.29 4.78 10.49
C ARG A 2 11.80 3.86 9.36
N TYR A 3 12.68 3.07 8.74
CA TYR A 3 12.34 2.17 7.63
C TYR A 3 11.90 0.77 8.05
N LEU A 4 11.92 0.44 9.34
CA LEU A 4 11.64 -0.91 9.84
C LEU A 4 10.20 -1.32 9.57
N ALA A 5 9.24 -0.41 9.75
CA ALA A 5 7.83 -0.65 9.44
C ALA A 5 7.63 -0.96 7.94
N ILE A 6 8.35 -0.29 7.05
CA ILE A 6 8.30 -0.57 5.60
C ILE A 6 8.88 -1.94 5.30
N LEU A 7 10.02 -2.29 5.92
CA LEU A 7 10.65 -3.59 5.72
C LEU A 7 9.73 -4.74 6.17
N LEU A 8 9.05 -4.58 7.31
CA LEU A 8 8.08 -5.54 7.82
C LEU A 8 6.81 -5.61 6.95
N LEU A 9 6.40 -4.49 6.36
CA LEU A 9 5.22 -4.42 5.51
C LEU A 9 5.49 -4.95 4.09
N ALA A 10 6.74 -4.90 3.61
CA ALA A 10 7.10 -5.23 2.24
C ALA A 10 6.63 -6.63 1.77
N PRO A 11 6.78 -7.72 2.56
CA PRO A 11 6.27 -9.04 2.18
C PRO A 11 4.75 -9.03 1.94
N LEU A 12 4.00 -8.32 2.77
CA LEU A 12 2.54 -8.19 2.64
C LEU A 12 2.16 -7.41 1.36
N LEU A 13 2.85 -6.31 1.07
CA LEU A 13 2.59 -5.53 -0.15
C LEU A 13 2.91 -6.33 -1.40
N LEU A 14 3.97 -7.15 -1.38
CA LEU A 14 4.30 -8.04 -2.49
C LEU A 14 3.19 -9.07 -2.76
N ILE A 15 2.58 -9.62 -1.71
CA ILE A 15 1.42 -10.53 -1.83
C ILE A 15 0.25 -9.79 -2.50
N LEU A 16 -0.01 -8.54 -2.12
CA LEU A 16 -1.06 -7.73 -2.75
C LEU A 16 -0.75 -7.38 -4.22
N CYS A 17 0.50 -7.04 -4.54
CA CYS A 17 0.96 -6.85 -5.92
C CYS A 17 0.70 -8.12 -6.76
N TRP A 18 1.06 -9.28 -6.21
CA TRP A 18 0.82 -10.56 -6.85
C TRP A 18 -0.69 -10.81 -7.04
N GLY A 19 -1.51 -10.56 -6.03
CA GLY A 19 -2.97 -10.66 -6.11
C GLY A 19 -3.57 -9.76 -7.19
N TYR A 20 -3.10 -8.51 -7.27
CA TYR A 20 -3.49 -7.55 -8.30
C TYR A 20 -3.16 -8.03 -9.72
N TRP A 21 -2.04 -8.74 -9.90
CA TRP A 21 -1.63 -9.28 -11.19
C TRP A 21 -2.33 -10.59 -11.55
N ALA A 22 -2.54 -11.46 -10.56
CA ALA A 22 -3.16 -12.77 -10.71
C ALA A 22 -4.64 -12.67 -11.11
N TYR A 23 -5.33 -11.60 -10.66
CA TYR A 23 -6.75 -11.39 -10.94
C TYR A 23 -6.97 -10.08 -11.70
N PRO A 24 -7.95 -10.04 -12.64
CA PRO A 24 -8.80 -11.13 -13.12
C PRO A 24 -8.17 -11.91 -14.28
N LYS A 25 -8.15 -13.25 -14.18
CA LYS A 25 -7.61 -14.18 -15.21
C LYS A 25 -8.32 -14.07 -16.58
N SER A 26 -9.50 -13.48 -16.61
CA SER A 26 -10.32 -13.33 -17.82
C SER A 26 -9.95 -12.11 -18.69
N LEU A 27 -9.24 -11.10 -18.17
CA LEU A 27 -8.95 -9.91 -18.98
C LEU A 27 -7.85 -10.18 -20.03
N PRO A 28 -8.00 -9.67 -21.27
CA PRO A 28 -6.96 -9.79 -22.29
C PRO A 28 -5.68 -9.06 -21.84
N ARG A 29 -4.52 -9.66 -22.13
CA ARG A 29 -3.19 -9.12 -21.77
C ARG A 29 -2.66 -8.25 -22.91
N THR A 30 -3.21 -7.05 -23.07
CA THR A 30 -2.77 -6.07 -24.07
C THR A 30 -1.63 -5.19 -23.54
N SER A 31 -0.73 -4.69 -24.40
CA SER A 31 0.40 -3.84 -24.00
C SER A 31 -0.03 -2.60 -23.18
N GLY A 32 -1.15 -1.96 -23.56
CA GLY A 32 -1.70 -0.82 -22.81
C GLY A 32 -2.17 -1.16 -21.38
N ARG A 33 -2.58 -2.42 -21.14
CA ARG A 33 -2.93 -2.90 -19.79
C ARG A 33 -1.65 -3.15 -18.98
N CYS A 34 -0.61 -3.69 -19.61
CA CYS A 34 0.68 -3.93 -18.95
C CYS A 34 1.28 -2.62 -18.43
N ILE A 35 1.30 -1.57 -19.26
CA ILE A 35 1.79 -0.24 -18.86
C ILE A 35 0.95 0.32 -17.70
N PHE A 36 -0.38 0.21 -17.79
CA PHE A 36 -1.27 0.64 -16.71
C PHE A 36 -1.01 -0.12 -15.40
N ASP A 37 -0.90 -1.45 -15.47
CA ASP A 37 -0.64 -2.30 -14.30
C ASP A 37 0.69 -1.92 -13.63
N VAL A 38 1.77 -1.71 -14.42
CA VAL A 38 3.07 -1.26 -13.89
C VAL A 38 2.97 0.13 -13.25
N ALA A 39 2.32 1.08 -13.92
CA ALA A 39 2.14 2.43 -13.40
C ALA A 39 1.33 2.45 -12.09
N ALA A 40 0.28 1.63 -12.01
CA ALA A 40 -0.54 1.49 -10.80
C ALA A 40 0.25 0.91 -9.63
N LEU A 41 1.07 -0.13 -9.87
CA LEU A 41 1.92 -0.72 -8.84
C LEU A 41 3.00 0.25 -8.35
N LEU A 42 3.63 1.00 -9.27
CA LEU A 42 4.61 2.04 -8.91
C LEU A 42 3.96 3.15 -8.09
N LEU A 43 2.79 3.63 -8.52
CA LEU A 43 2.04 4.65 -7.79
C LEU A 43 1.69 4.14 -6.38
N ALA A 44 1.15 2.93 -6.26
CA ALA A 44 0.79 2.34 -4.97
C ALA A 44 2.02 2.25 -4.04
N LEU A 45 3.17 1.82 -4.55
CA LEU A 45 4.41 1.76 -3.79
C LEU A 45 4.86 3.15 -3.29
N ILE A 46 4.87 4.15 -4.18
CA ILE A 46 5.26 5.51 -3.82
C ILE A 46 4.31 6.07 -2.75
N THR A 47 3.00 5.96 -2.94
CA THR A 47 2.01 6.44 -1.98
C THR A 47 2.16 5.73 -0.63
N ALA A 48 2.38 4.41 -0.62
CA ALA A 48 2.60 3.66 0.60
C ALA A 48 3.82 4.15 1.38
N VAL A 49 4.95 4.37 0.70
CA VAL A 49 6.18 4.88 1.33
C VAL A 49 5.96 6.28 1.90
N GLN A 50 5.34 7.19 1.13
CA GLN A 50 5.07 8.56 1.57
C GLN A 50 4.14 8.58 2.80
N CYS A 51 3.03 7.83 2.75
CA CYS A 51 2.10 7.73 3.88
C CYS A 51 2.74 7.07 5.10
N ALA A 52 3.59 6.05 4.92
CA ALA A 52 4.33 5.44 6.03
C ALA A 52 5.30 6.43 6.68
N MET A 53 5.99 7.27 5.90
CA MET A 53 6.87 8.32 6.43
C MET A 53 6.06 9.37 7.21
N LEU A 54 4.93 9.84 6.66
CA LEU A 54 4.03 10.76 7.37
C LEU A 54 3.50 10.14 8.68
N GLY A 55 3.13 8.86 8.65
CA GLY A 55 2.71 8.12 9.84
C GLY A 55 3.81 8.00 10.90
N PHE A 56 5.08 8.04 10.51
CA PHE A 56 6.20 8.02 11.47
C PHE A 56 6.38 9.40 12.10
N ASP A 57 6.35 10.43 11.26
CA ASP A 57 6.63 11.82 11.67
C ASP A 57 5.50 12.43 12.51
N THR A 58 4.29 11.87 12.44
CA THR A 58 3.10 12.32 13.22
C THR A 58 2.99 11.71 14.61
N VAL A 59 3.81 10.71 14.96
CA VAL A 59 3.73 10.05 16.26
C VAL A 59 4.37 10.93 17.33
N GLU A 60 3.55 11.48 18.21
CA GLU A 60 4.01 12.11 19.44
C GLU A 60 4.34 11.03 20.49
N LEU A 61 5.60 10.96 20.91
CA LEU A 61 6.04 10.05 21.95
C LEU A 61 5.66 10.61 23.32
N PRO A 62 4.98 9.84 24.19
CA PRO A 62 4.72 10.27 25.56
C PRO A 62 6.03 10.52 26.31
N THR A 63 6.14 11.65 26.99
CA THR A 63 7.23 11.88 27.97
C THR A 63 7.02 10.93 29.14
N VAL A 64 8.06 10.17 29.47
CA VAL A 64 7.99 9.14 30.51
C VAL A 64 8.07 9.80 31.88
N ASP A 65 6.92 10.01 32.51
CA ASP A 65 6.87 10.52 33.88
C ASP A 65 7.14 9.36 34.87
N GLY A 66 8.42 9.06 35.08
CA GLY A 66 8.98 8.41 36.28
C GLY A 66 8.55 6.98 36.67
N PHE A 67 7.41 6.45 36.23
CA PHE A 67 6.79 5.25 36.81
C PHE A 67 6.21 4.24 35.81
N GLY A 68 6.69 4.19 34.56
CA GLY A 68 6.27 3.14 33.61
C GLY A 68 7.18 2.97 32.40
N ARG A 69 7.24 1.75 31.84
CA ARG A 69 7.86 1.54 30.53
C ARG A 69 7.09 2.38 29.51
N ALA A 70 7.80 3.15 28.69
CA ALA A 70 7.24 3.96 27.62
C ALA A 70 6.55 3.07 26.56
N SER A 71 5.35 2.58 26.86
CA SER A 71 4.59 1.68 25.97
C SER A 71 4.10 2.42 24.71
N GLY A 72 4.26 3.74 24.64
CA GLY A 72 3.97 4.56 23.46
C GLY A 72 4.95 4.38 22.30
N ALA A 73 6.17 3.91 22.55
CA ALA A 73 7.20 3.79 21.51
C ALA A 73 6.83 2.81 20.37
N ILE A 74 5.96 1.83 20.63
CA ILE A 74 5.48 0.88 19.61
C ILE A 74 4.64 1.58 18.52
N TRP A 75 3.98 2.69 18.83
CA TRP A 75 3.17 3.43 17.87
C TRP A 75 4.00 4.03 16.73
N GLN A 76 5.30 4.28 16.94
CA GLN A 76 6.23 4.66 15.88
C GLN A 76 6.47 3.56 14.84
N GLN A 77 6.01 2.33 15.08
CA GLN A 77 6.06 1.25 14.09
C GLN A 77 4.66 0.93 13.55
N VAL A 78 3.64 0.97 14.42
CA VAL A 78 2.25 0.65 14.05
C VAL A 78 1.63 1.69 13.13
N LEU A 79 1.75 2.99 13.44
CA LEU A 79 1.18 4.06 12.61
C LEU A 79 1.73 4.07 11.17
N PRO A 80 3.06 4.04 10.96
CA PRO A 80 3.62 3.94 9.60
C PRO A 80 3.11 2.74 8.82
N ALA A 81 3.01 1.58 9.47
CA ALA A 81 2.52 0.36 8.84
C ALA A 81 1.05 0.51 8.41
N LEU A 82 0.21 1.09 9.28
CA LEU A 82 -1.21 1.29 9.01
C LEU A 82 -1.45 2.29 7.88
N TYR A 83 -0.74 3.43 7.91
CA TYR A 83 -0.81 4.44 6.85
C TYR A 83 -0.29 3.92 5.52
N GLY A 84 0.87 3.25 5.51
CA GLY A 84 1.44 2.66 4.31
C GLY A 84 0.54 1.60 3.70
N TYR A 85 -0.01 0.69 4.53
CA TYR A 85 -0.93 -0.35 4.09
C TYR A 85 -2.23 0.23 3.53
N GLY A 86 -2.87 1.13 4.27
CA GLY A 86 -4.14 1.74 3.87
C GLY A 86 -4.01 2.51 2.55
N ALA A 87 -2.95 3.30 2.41
CA ALA A 87 -2.66 4.03 1.18
C ALA A 87 -2.41 3.10 -0.01
N PHE A 88 -1.61 2.05 0.19
CA PHE A 88 -1.36 1.05 -0.84
C PHE A 88 -2.66 0.37 -1.30
N ALA A 89 -3.45 -0.12 -0.34
CA ALA A 89 -4.71 -0.81 -0.60
C ALA A 89 -5.70 0.08 -1.35
N ALA A 90 -5.82 1.36 -0.96
CA ALA A 90 -6.68 2.31 -1.62
C ALA A 90 -6.31 2.50 -3.11
N VAL A 91 -5.02 2.67 -3.41
CA VAL A 91 -4.54 2.83 -4.80
C VAL A 91 -4.80 1.56 -5.61
N ILE A 92 -4.50 0.38 -5.06
CA ILE A 92 -4.73 -0.90 -5.75
C ILE A 92 -6.22 -1.14 -6.03
N VAL A 93 -7.09 -0.88 -5.06
CA VAL A 93 -8.55 -1.02 -5.24
C VAL A 93 -9.03 -0.07 -6.33
N LEU A 94 -8.60 1.19 -6.31
CA LEU A 94 -8.96 2.17 -7.33
C LEU A 94 -8.46 1.73 -8.72
N ALA A 95 -7.22 1.26 -8.81
CA ALA A 95 -6.64 0.73 -10.05
C ALA A 95 -7.41 -0.48 -10.56
N MET A 96 -7.85 -1.40 -9.68
CA MET A 96 -8.69 -2.54 -10.04
C MET A 96 -10.02 -2.09 -10.65
N LEU A 97 -10.69 -1.12 -10.04
CA LEU A 97 -11.97 -0.58 -10.54
C LEU A 97 -11.80 0.09 -11.90
N LEU A 98 -10.77 0.94 -12.06
CA LEU A 98 -10.45 1.60 -13.33
C LEU A 98 -10.12 0.59 -14.43
N ARG A 99 -9.29 -0.41 -14.12
CA ARG A 99 -8.94 -1.49 -15.04
C ARG A 99 -10.18 -2.27 -15.49
N HIS A 100 -11.08 -2.60 -14.56
CA HIS A 100 -12.33 -3.27 -14.90
C HIS A 100 -13.25 -2.38 -15.75
N ALA A 101 -13.36 -1.10 -15.44
CA ALA A 101 -14.19 -0.16 -16.19
C ALA A 101 -13.70 0.00 -17.64
N TRP A 102 -12.39 0.00 -17.90
CA TRP A 102 -11.86 0.23 -19.25
C TRP A 102 -11.75 -1.05 -20.09
N TRP A 103 -11.29 -2.16 -19.51
CA TRP A 103 -11.10 -3.42 -20.24
C TRP A 103 -12.24 -4.44 -20.05
N GLY A 104 -13.02 -4.36 -18.97
CA GLY A 104 -14.18 -5.23 -18.76
C GLY A 104 -15.33 -4.94 -19.72
N ARG A 105 -15.52 -3.67 -20.14
CA ARG A 105 -16.55 -3.27 -21.10
C ARG A 105 -16.32 -3.81 -22.52
N ARG A 106 -15.06 -4.07 -22.93
CA ARG A 106 -14.73 -4.63 -24.25
C ARG A 106 -15.15 -6.08 -24.46
N ARG A 107 -15.54 -6.81 -23.40
CA ARG A 107 -16.09 -8.18 -23.51
C ARG A 107 -17.60 -8.23 -23.79
N ARG A 108 -18.33 -7.11 -23.64
CA ARG A 108 -19.80 -7.06 -23.80
C ARG A 108 -20.26 -6.47 -25.13
N ARG A 109 -19.34 -6.06 -26.00
CA ARG A 109 -19.61 -5.64 -27.39
C ARG A 109 -18.98 -6.67 -28.31
#